data_AF-A0A5Y3UYP5-F1
#
_entry.id   AF-A0A5Y3UYP5-F1
#
_cell.length_a   1.000
_cell.length_b   1.000
_cell.length_c   1.000
_cell.angle_alpha   90.00
_cell.angle_beta   90.00
_cell.angle_gamma   90.00
#
_symmetry.space_group_name_H-M   'P 1'
#
loop_
_entity.id
_entity.type
_entity.pdbx_description
1 polymer ?
#
loop_
_entity_poly.entity_id
_entity_poly.type
_entity_poly.pdbx_seq_one_letter_code
_entity_poly.pdbx_strand_id
1 'polypeptide(L)'
;MKKNNFTYIFLIAFLYCLPIILGTSYYYDDLFRAYSGYSSWNADGRPFANLFYQILTFGQTMPDSFPVALILAIAIFSYVGYLLGKNNGVGSSLVFSIAYSTLIMSPLFISNLLFRYDSSFMVLAVAASVLPYAIDNKSFTNKLLSVAAIIVSLGLYQAAVSLFIAFAGIEFLKISIYKQLSDAFKACALRVLQLLVAYIIYSKIILNLFFIDDYFKSFNKPIGINKSGFDTLLHNIKSSLPTIELVFNNGFIIAFSAVFILTSLSLLSHLLKYKKISFLIGVLAAILAVMISVPGIAIFGENPIFYPRVYIGFSALIFFVFVTPIILKKNSRVILGAQLIATFYLFSLMNAATNAVRSDVDFQRVTAERIINNLDTLGASTYHKVVILGQLRNSPLAHINSLSYPVIKVLVPQHFINGYDGGRYTLMHQGLDYVEYPTPSEQSKYRDIISGRKDDFSNNLYSIYLVNGTAVIDFEKTKYDNINSSMLSYNYKNKDINDVYYGSNYFHACVSNSLSPTLKIHEWYYLLFHMKNGEVSNRSFSVPYGVERNNSTCLVSQWNDSIDVNNVESIEFGIYNIDTVIRRLDLGN
;
A
#
# COMPACT_ATOMS: atom_id res chain seq x y z
N MET A 1 -30.39 -6.55 -25.79
CA MET A 1 -29.44 -7.59 -25.35
C MET A 1 -29.16 -7.42 -23.85
N LYS A 2 -29.60 -8.34 -22.99
CA LYS A 2 -29.27 -8.27 -21.55
C LYS A 2 -27.78 -8.63 -21.34
N LYS A 3 -26.90 -7.62 -21.29
CA LYS A 3 -25.46 -7.77 -21.00
C LYS A 3 -25.24 -7.97 -19.49
N ASN A 4 -25.77 -9.05 -18.92
CA ASN A 4 -25.82 -9.26 -17.46
C ASN A 4 -24.45 -9.11 -16.78
N ASN A 5 -23.37 -9.68 -17.34
CA ASN A 5 -22.02 -9.53 -16.76
C ASN A 5 -21.51 -8.09 -16.77
N PHE A 6 -21.76 -7.32 -17.83
CA PHE A 6 -21.32 -5.92 -17.88
C PHE A 6 -21.92 -5.15 -16.71
N THR A 7 -23.24 -5.27 -16.53
CA THR A 7 -23.96 -4.60 -15.44
C THR A 7 -23.48 -5.06 -14.07
N TYR A 8 -23.29 -6.36 -13.86
CA TYR A 8 -22.81 -6.87 -12.56
C TYR A 8 -21.38 -6.41 -12.24
N ILE A 9 -20.45 -6.51 -13.19
CA ILE A 9 -19.06 -6.07 -12.99
C ILE A 9 -19.03 -4.57 -12.74
N PHE A 10 -19.77 -3.78 -13.53
CA PHE A 10 -19.82 -2.32 -13.36
C PHE A 10 -20.34 -1.95 -11.97
N LEU A 11 -21.46 -2.54 -11.53
CA LEU A 11 -22.03 -2.25 -10.22
C LEU A 11 -21.11 -2.68 -9.07
N ILE A 12 -20.49 -3.86 -9.15
CA ILE A 12 -19.55 -4.34 -8.11
C ILE A 12 -18.33 -3.40 -8.04
N ALA A 13 -17.71 -3.11 -9.17
CA ALA A 13 -16.55 -2.23 -9.27
C ALA A 13 -16.86 -0.80 -8.82
N PHE A 14 -18.00 -0.25 -9.24
CA PHE A 14 -18.45 1.08 -8.86
C PHE A 14 -18.73 1.17 -7.35
N LEU A 15 -19.47 0.21 -6.79
CA LEU A 15 -19.73 0.15 -5.34
C LEU A 15 -18.43 -0.01 -4.54
N TYR A 16 -17.49 -0.81 -5.04
CA TYR A 16 -16.19 -0.98 -4.41
C TYR A 16 -15.37 0.32 -4.41
N CYS A 17 -15.43 1.10 -5.49
CA CYS A 17 -14.72 2.37 -5.58
C CYS A 17 -15.46 3.53 -4.89
N LEU A 18 -16.72 3.34 -4.48
CA LEU A 18 -17.55 4.40 -3.90
C LEU A 18 -16.92 5.10 -2.68
N PRO A 19 -16.27 4.39 -1.72
CA PRO A 19 -15.57 5.04 -0.62
C PRO A 19 -14.51 6.04 -1.09
N ILE A 20 -13.75 5.73 -2.15
CA ILE A 20 -12.72 6.63 -2.71
C ILE A 20 -13.38 7.77 -3.50
N ILE A 21 -14.44 7.48 -4.25
CA ILE A 21 -15.18 8.51 -5.00
C ILE A 21 -15.73 9.58 -4.05
N LEU A 22 -16.24 9.17 -2.89
CA LEU A 22 -16.78 10.06 -1.86
C LEU A 22 -15.68 10.59 -0.92
N GLY A 23 -14.59 9.86 -0.75
CA GLY A 23 -13.46 10.19 0.12
C GLY A 23 -12.38 10.92 -0.67
N THR A 24 -12.46 12.24 -0.73
CA THR A 24 -11.52 13.05 -1.51
C THR A 24 -10.23 13.33 -0.74
N SER A 25 -9.08 12.88 -1.24
CA SER A 25 -7.75 13.24 -0.73
C SER A 25 -6.72 13.17 -1.84
N TYR A 26 -5.70 14.03 -1.81
CA TYR A 26 -4.58 13.97 -2.75
C TYR A 26 -3.55 12.94 -2.25
N TYR A 27 -3.39 11.86 -2.99
CA TYR A 27 -2.51 10.75 -2.65
C TYR A 27 -1.14 10.91 -3.32
N TYR A 28 -0.08 11.09 -2.53
CA TYR A 28 1.31 11.26 -3.00
C TYR A 28 1.41 12.29 -4.15
N ASP A 29 1.78 11.84 -5.35
CA ASP A 29 2.07 12.66 -6.52
C ASP A 29 0.85 13.46 -7.03
N ASP A 30 -0.36 13.10 -6.59
CA ASP A 30 -1.57 13.89 -6.82
C ASP A 30 -1.45 15.31 -6.23
N LEU A 31 -0.75 15.45 -5.09
CA LEU A 31 -0.55 16.73 -4.42
C LEU A 31 0.30 17.68 -5.28
N PHE A 32 1.37 17.13 -5.88
CA PHE A 32 2.25 17.89 -6.77
C PHE A 32 1.48 18.37 -8.00
N ARG A 33 0.64 17.51 -8.57
CA ARG A 33 -0.19 17.80 -9.75
C ARG A 33 -1.26 18.84 -9.45
N ALA A 34 -1.94 18.70 -8.33
CA ALA A 34 -2.94 19.67 -7.89
C ALA A 34 -2.35 21.07 -7.70
N TYR A 35 -1.11 21.16 -7.18
CA TYR A 35 -0.45 22.45 -6.97
C TYR A 35 0.10 23.08 -8.26
N SER A 36 0.79 22.30 -9.08
CA SER A 36 1.61 22.82 -10.19
C SER A 36 1.01 22.62 -11.59
N GLY A 37 -0.01 21.77 -11.72
CA GLY A 37 -0.64 21.42 -13.00
C GLY A 37 0.26 20.66 -13.99
N TYR A 38 1.44 20.16 -13.59
CA TYR A 38 2.35 19.47 -14.51
C TYR A 38 1.88 18.06 -14.88
N SER A 39 2.16 17.61 -16.10
CA SER A 39 1.99 16.23 -16.55
C SER A 39 3.35 15.56 -16.82
N SER A 40 3.82 14.66 -15.95
CA SER A 40 5.16 14.03 -16.07
C SER A 40 5.15 12.58 -16.53
N TRP A 41 4.00 12.00 -16.89
CA TRP A 41 3.92 10.55 -17.14
C TRP A 41 4.78 10.07 -18.33
N ASN A 42 5.07 10.95 -19.30
CA ASN A 42 6.02 10.63 -20.38
C ASN A 42 7.40 10.27 -19.81
N ALA A 43 7.90 11.06 -18.86
CA ALA A 43 9.18 10.84 -18.19
C ALA A 43 9.20 9.51 -17.42
N ASP A 44 8.04 9.06 -16.92
CA ASP A 44 7.84 7.75 -16.26
C ASP A 44 7.58 6.59 -17.25
N GLY A 45 7.84 6.80 -18.54
CA GLY A 45 7.61 5.79 -19.58
C GLY A 45 6.14 5.45 -19.81
N ARG A 46 5.20 6.34 -19.45
CA ARG A 46 3.74 6.13 -19.62
C ARG A 46 3.14 7.14 -20.62
N PRO A 47 3.54 7.08 -21.90
CA PRO A 47 3.09 8.06 -22.89
C PRO A 47 1.59 8.00 -23.20
N PHE A 48 0.97 6.83 -23.06
CA PHE A 48 -0.48 6.70 -23.28
C PHE A 48 -1.30 7.19 -22.09
N ALA A 49 -0.75 7.22 -20.88
CA ALA A 49 -1.37 7.90 -19.75
C ALA A 49 -1.44 9.41 -20.01
N ASN A 50 -0.34 10.00 -20.52
CA ASN A 50 -0.31 11.41 -20.90
C ASN A 50 -1.31 11.72 -22.03
N LEU A 51 -1.34 10.89 -23.08
CA LEU A 51 -2.30 11.05 -24.18
C LEU A 51 -3.75 10.91 -23.69
N PHE A 52 -4.04 9.94 -22.82
CA PHE A 52 -5.35 9.77 -22.22
C PHE A 52 -5.83 11.04 -21.50
N TYR A 53 -4.95 11.65 -20.70
CA TYR A 53 -5.27 12.90 -20.00
C TYR A 53 -5.45 14.07 -20.96
N GLN A 54 -4.58 14.23 -21.95
CA GLN A 54 -4.71 15.29 -22.95
C GLN A 54 -6.03 15.21 -23.72
N ILE A 55 -6.49 14.00 -24.06
CA ILE A 55 -7.80 13.79 -24.69
C ILE A 55 -8.92 14.16 -23.73
N LEU A 56 -8.85 13.70 -22.48
CA LEU A 56 -9.88 13.94 -21.47
C LEU A 56 -10.06 15.45 -21.17
N THR A 57 -8.97 16.22 -21.22
CA THR A 57 -8.93 17.64 -20.85
C THR A 57 -8.94 18.57 -22.06
N PHE A 58 -9.08 18.03 -23.28
CA PHE A 58 -8.98 18.78 -24.54
C PHE A 58 -7.69 19.62 -24.65
N GLY A 59 -6.58 19.09 -24.11
CA GLY A 59 -5.27 19.74 -24.13
C GLY A 59 -5.08 20.88 -23.13
N GLN A 60 -6.04 21.11 -22.23
CA GLN A 60 -5.92 22.12 -21.17
C GLN A 60 -4.98 21.70 -20.04
N THR A 61 -4.51 22.69 -19.26
CA THR A 61 -3.72 22.50 -18.04
C THR A 61 -4.48 21.58 -17.08
N MET A 62 -3.78 20.54 -16.61
CA MET A 62 -4.34 19.31 -16.04
C MET A 62 -5.33 19.53 -14.88
N PRO A 63 -6.65 19.57 -15.13
CA PRO A 63 -7.64 19.72 -14.08
C PRO A 63 -7.83 18.40 -13.32
N ASP A 64 -8.19 18.51 -12.05
CA ASP A 64 -8.68 17.36 -11.27
C ASP A 64 -10.07 16.93 -11.80
N SER A 65 -10.07 16.00 -12.74
CA SER A 65 -11.27 15.45 -13.40
C SER A 65 -11.87 14.24 -12.65
N PHE A 66 -11.35 13.90 -11.48
CA PHE A 66 -11.86 12.81 -10.66
C PHE A 66 -13.31 13.12 -10.19
N PRO A 67 -14.27 12.17 -10.24
CA PRO A 67 -14.12 10.74 -10.54
C PRO A 67 -14.49 10.33 -11.98
N VAL A 68 -14.72 11.28 -12.91
CA VAL A 68 -15.28 11.00 -14.24
C VAL A 68 -14.42 10.01 -15.02
N ALA A 69 -13.10 10.22 -15.02
CA ALA A 69 -12.13 9.34 -15.70
C ALA A 69 -12.17 7.91 -15.15
N LEU A 70 -12.29 7.75 -13.82
CA LEU A 70 -12.34 6.45 -13.18
C LEU A 70 -13.63 5.69 -13.52
N ILE A 71 -14.78 6.37 -13.52
CA ILE A 71 -16.07 5.76 -13.89
C ILE A 71 -16.03 5.27 -15.35
N LEU A 72 -15.44 6.05 -16.27
CA LEU A 72 -15.24 5.63 -17.66
C LEU A 72 -14.31 4.40 -17.75
N ALA A 73 -13.20 4.39 -17.00
CA ALA A 73 -12.30 3.26 -16.93
C ALA A 73 -12.99 1.98 -16.41
N ILE A 74 -13.83 2.09 -15.38
CA ILE A 74 -14.65 0.99 -14.85
C ILE A 74 -15.62 0.46 -15.92
N ALA A 75 -16.23 1.33 -16.74
CA ALA A 75 -17.09 0.90 -17.84
C ALA A 75 -16.31 0.08 -18.89
N ILE A 76 -15.12 0.54 -19.28
CA ILE A 76 -14.26 -0.19 -20.24
C ILE A 76 -13.79 -1.52 -19.65
N PHE A 77 -13.33 -1.53 -18.39
CA PHE A 77 -12.99 -2.75 -17.65
C PHE A 77 -14.16 -3.74 -17.61
N SER A 78 -15.37 -3.28 -17.30
CA SER A 78 -16.59 -4.10 -17.28
C SER A 78 -16.93 -4.67 -18.65
N TYR A 79 -16.66 -3.93 -19.73
CA TYR A 79 -16.85 -4.40 -21.10
C TYR A 79 -15.87 -5.51 -21.47
N VAL A 80 -14.58 -5.38 -21.11
CA VAL A 80 -13.59 -6.45 -21.29
C VAL A 80 -13.99 -7.71 -20.51
N GLY A 81 -14.44 -7.56 -19.26
CA GLY A 81 -14.96 -8.66 -18.46
C GLY A 81 -16.19 -9.33 -19.08
N TYR A 82 -17.11 -8.55 -19.66
CA TYR A 82 -18.23 -9.09 -20.42
C TYR A 82 -17.77 -9.94 -21.61
N LEU A 83 -16.82 -9.45 -22.42
CA LEU A 83 -16.27 -10.17 -23.57
C LEU A 83 -15.58 -11.47 -23.12
N LEU A 84 -14.79 -11.40 -22.06
CA LEU A 84 -14.14 -12.57 -21.46
C LEU A 84 -15.18 -13.59 -21.01
N GLY A 85 -16.20 -13.18 -20.27
CA GLY A 85 -17.26 -14.07 -19.79
C GLY A 85 -18.04 -14.71 -20.95
N LYS A 86 -18.37 -13.95 -21.98
CA LYS A 86 -19.04 -14.43 -23.20
C LYS A 86 -18.21 -15.52 -23.88
N ASN A 87 -16.92 -15.28 -24.12
CA ASN A 87 -16.03 -16.23 -24.79
C ASN A 87 -15.72 -17.48 -23.95
N ASN A 88 -15.95 -17.41 -22.65
CA ASN A 88 -15.80 -18.54 -21.72
C ASN A 88 -17.12 -19.28 -21.43
N GLY A 89 -18.23 -18.91 -22.09
CA GLY A 89 -19.53 -19.56 -21.88
C GLY A 89 -20.22 -19.20 -20.55
N VAL A 90 -19.79 -18.10 -19.91
CA VAL A 90 -20.31 -17.61 -18.61
C VAL A 90 -20.81 -16.17 -18.72
N GLY A 91 -21.41 -15.80 -19.87
CA GLY A 91 -21.84 -14.42 -20.21
C GLY A 91 -22.97 -13.82 -19.36
N SER A 92 -23.54 -14.59 -18.42
CA SER A 92 -24.58 -14.18 -17.47
C SER A 92 -24.35 -14.84 -16.10
N SER A 93 -23.13 -14.73 -15.57
CA SER A 93 -22.70 -15.39 -14.34
C SER A 93 -22.26 -14.37 -13.30
N LEU A 94 -23.01 -14.27 -12.19
CA LEU A 94 -22.65 -13.42 -11.06
C LEU A 94 -21.34 -13.87 -10.42
N VAL A 95 -21.12 -15.18 -10.25
CA VAL A 95 -19.87 -15.72 -9.67
C VAL A 95 -18.64 -15.41 -10.54
N PHE A 96 -18.80 -15.37 -11.86
CA PHE A 96 -17.74 -14.90 -12.75
C PHE A 96 -17.55 -13.39 -12.65
N SER A 97 -18.63 -12.63 -12.53
CA SER A 97 -18.58 -11.17 -12.41
C SER A 97 -17.87 -10.74 -11.12
N ILE A 98 -18.15 -11.43 -9.99
CA ILE A 98 -17.41 -11.26 -8.73
C ILE A 98 -15.95 -11.62 -8.92
N ALA A 99 -15.65 -12.81 -9.47
CA ALA A 99 -14.28 -13.25 -9.74
C ALA A 99 -13.51 -12.21 -10.56
N TYR A 100 -14.03 -11.77 -11.70
CA TYR A 100 -13.38 -10.78 -12.55
C TYR A 100 -13.15 -9.42 -11.85
N SER A 101 -14.12 -8.97 -11.04
CA SER A 101 -13.99 -7.71 -10.29
C SER A 101 -12.84 -7.75 -9.28
N THR A 102 -12.43 -8.94 -8.80
CA THR A 102 -11.27 -9.06 -7.90
C THR A 102 -9.95 -8.57 -8.48
N LEU A 103 -9.84 -8.42 -9.81
CA LEU A 103 -8.66 -7.86 -10.47
C LEU A 103 -8.38 -6.42 -9.99
N ILE A 104 -9.42 -5.64 -9.70
CA ILE A 104 -9.27 -4.28 -9.16
C ILE A 104 -9.64 -4.19 -7.68
N MET A 105 -10.31 -5.20 -7.11
CA MET A 105 -10.63 -5.23 -5.67
C MET A 105 -9.52 -5.83 -4.80
N SER A 106 -8.37 -6.13 -5.40
CA SER A 106 -7.23 -6.71 -4.71
C SER A 106 -6.69 -5.77 -3.63
N PRO A 107 -6.32 -6.26 -2.42
CA PRO A 107 -5.79 -5.45 -1.33
C PRO A 107 -4.67 -4.47 -1.73
N LEU A 108 -3.72 -4.93 -2.56
CA LEU A 108 -2.59 -4.11 -2.98
C LEU A 108 -2.96 -3.13 -4.11
N PHE A 109 -3.99 -3.46 -4.91
CA PHE A 109 -4.50 -2.59 -5.97
C PHE A 109 -5.27 -1.37 -5.42
N ILE A 110 -5.66 -1.38 -4.13
CA ILE A 110 -6.21 -0.20 -3.46
C ILE A 110 -5.27 1.00 -3.64
N SER A 111 -3.95 0.80 -3.53
CA SER A 111 -2.97 1.87 -3.75
C SER A 111 -3.03 2.49 -5.15
N ASN A 112 -3.39 1.72 -6.19
CA ASN A 112 -3.59 2.24 -7.53
C ASN A 112 -4.89 3.07 -7.62
N LEU A 113 -5.95 2.62 -6.95
CA LEU A 113 -7.24 3.31 -6.93
C LEU A 113 -7.23 4.61 -6.12
N LEU A 114 -6.35 4.73 -5.13
CA LEU A 114 -6.21 5.93 -4.29
C LEU A 114 -5.66 7.15 -5.06
N PHE A 115 -4.91 6.95 -6.15
CA PHE A 115 -4.45 8.05 -7.00
C PHE A 115 -5.60 8.65 -7.80
N ARG A 116 -5.96 9.91 -7.53
CA ARG A 116 -7.02 10.62 -8.25
C ARG A 116 -6.69 10.78 -9.72
N TYR A 117 -5.43 11.10 -10.03
CA TYR A 117 -4.98 11.28 -11.41
C TYR A 117 -4.63 9.92 -12.06
N ASP A 118 -4.01 8.99 -11.35
CA ASP A 118 -3.50 7.78 -12.02
C ASP A 118 -4.50 6.62 -12.12
N SER A 119 -5.48 6.54 -11.21
CA SER A 119 -6.36 5.37 -11.05
C SER A 119 -7.06 4.95 -12.34
N SER A 120 -7.55 5.93 -13.12
CA SER A 120 -8.30 5.67 -14.36
C SER A 120 -7.47 4.90 -15.39
N PHE A 121 -6.27 5.38 -15.74
CA PHE A 121 -5.42 4.69 -16.72
C PHE A 121 -4.77 3.42 -16.15
N MET A 122 -4.56 3.32 -14.83
CA MET A 122 -4.12 2.07 -14.20
C MET A 122 -5.19 0.96 -14.30
N VAL A 123 -6.48 1.30 -14.14
CA VAL A 123 -7.60 0.37 -14.39
C VAL A 123 -7.70 0.02 -15.88
N LEU A 124 -7.47 0.98 -16.78
CA LEU A 124 -7.44 0.71 -18.22
C LEU A 124 -6.26 -0.19 -18.60
N ALA A 125 -5.10 -0.06 -17.97
CA ALA A 125 -3.97 -0.95 -18.17
C ALA A 125 -4.32 -2.40 -17.79
N VAL A 126 -5.02 -2.59 -16.66
CA VAL A 126 -5.58 -3.89 -16.27
C VAL A 126 -6.53 -4.45 -17.34
N ALA A 127 -7.46 -3.63 -17.82
CA ALA A 127 -8.39 -4.03 -18.88
C ALA A 127 -7.66 -4.41 -20.18
N ALA A 128 -6.65 -3.64 -20.57
CA ALA A 128 -5.83 -3.86 -21.75
C ALA A 128 -4.98 -5.14 -21.65
N SER A 129 -4.42 -5.45 -20.47
CA SER A 129 -3.71 -6.72 -20.21
C SER A 129 -4.60 -7.95 -20.34
N VAL A 130 -5.89 -7.84 -20.02
CA VAL A 130 -6.82 -8.98 -20.07
C VAL A 130 -7.52 -9.10 -21.43
N LEU A 131 -7.64 -8.02 -22.20
CA LEU A 131 -8.30 -7.98 -23.50
C LEU A 131 -7.83 -9.08 -24.49
N PRO A 132 -6.52 -9.42 -24.61
CA PRO A 132 -6.06 -10.53 -25.46
C PRO A 132 -6.70 -11.90 -25.18
N TYR A 133 -7.19 -12.11 -23.97
CA TYR A 133 -7.90 -13.32 -23.53
C TYR A 133 -9.42 -13.21 -23.68
N ALA A 134 -9.92 -11.99 -23.84
CA ALA A 134 -11.31 -11.67 -24.03
C ALA A 134 -11.75 -11.66 -25.51
N ILE A 135 -10.81 -11.72 -26.46
CA ILE A 135 -11.06 -11.83 -27.91
C ILE A 135 -10.59 -13.19 -28.44
N ASP A 136 -11.22 -13.69 -29.52
CA ASP A 136 -10.73 -14.90 -30.18
C ASP A 136 -9.47 -14.58 -30.99
N ASN A 137 -8.47 -15.46 -30.99
CA ASN A 137 -7.22 -15.26 -31.75
C ASN A 137 -7.21 -16.02 -33.08
N LYS A 138 -8.39 -16.19 -33.72
CA LYS A 138 -8.49 -16.94 -34.98
C LYS A 138 -8.02 -16.12 -36.17
N SER A 139 -8.40 -14.85 -36.25
CA SER A 139 -7.99 -13.94 -37.32
C SER A 139 -6.62 -13.32 -37.03
N PHE A 140 -5.91 -12.96 -38.10
CA PHE A 140 -4.65 -12.20 -37.98
C PHE A 140 -4.89 -10.83 -37.32
N THR A 141 -6.00 -10.18 -37.64
CA THR A 141 -6.42 -8.91 -37.03
C THR A 141 -6.55 -9.00 -35.52
N ASN A 142 -7.15 -10.06 -34.98
CA ASN A 142 -7.30 -10.20 -33.52
C ASN A 142 -5.96 -10.50 -32.82
N LYS A 143 -5.03 -11.18 -33.51
CA LYS A 143 -3.66 -11.36 -33.01
C LYS A 143 -2.92 -10.01 -32.94
N LEU A 144 -3.08 -9.15 -33.95
CA LEU A 144 -2.50 -7.80 -33.95
C LEU A 144 -3.15 -6.92 -32.87
N LEU A 145 -4.47 -7.01 -32.69
CA LEU A 145 -5.18 -6.32 -31.62
C LEU A 145 -4.69 -6.74 -30.23
N SER A 146 -4.37 -8.03 -30.04
CA SER A 146 -3.77 -8.51 -28.79
C SER A 146 -2.40 -7.86 -28.52
N VAL A 147 -1.53 -7.76 -29.54
CA VAL A 147 -0.24 -7.07 -29.41
C VAL A 147 -0.44 -5.59 -29.09
N ALA A 148 -1.35 -4.92 -29.80
CA ALA A 148 -1.69 -3.52 -29.56
C ALA A 148 -2.22 -3.29 -28.13
N ALA A 149 -3.06 -4.18 -27.61
CA ALA A 149 -3.56 -4.09 -26.25
C ALA A 149 -2.44 -4.20 -25.19
N ILE A 150 -1.45 -5.05 -25.40
CA ILE A 150 -0.29 -5.16 -24.49
C ILE A 150 0.57 -3.89 -24.56
N ILE A 151 0.79 -3.33 -25.76
CA ILE A 151 1.50 -2.06 -25.94
C ILE A 151 0.76 -0.93 -25.20
N VAL A 152 -0.57 -0.88 -25.35
CA VAL A 152 -1.43 0.07 -24.62
C VAL A 152 -1.28 -0.11 -23.11
N SER A 153 -1.32 -1.34 -22.60
CA SER A 153 -1.09 -1.59 -21.18
C SER A 153 0.28 -1.08 -20.72
N LEU A 154 1.35 -1.33 -21.48
CA LEU A 154 2.70 -0.88 -21.14
C LEU A 154 2.79 0.65 -21.08
N GLY A 155 2.20 1.35 -22.07
CA GLY A 155 2.22 2.80 -22.11
C GLY A 155 1.22 3.51 -21.18
N LEU A 156 0.25 2.80 -20.61
CA LEU A 156 -0.61 3.31 -19.53
C LEU A 156 0.03 3.04 -18.17
N TYR A 157 0.36 1.77 -17.88
CA TYR A 157 1.02 1.37 -16.64
C TYR A 157 1.67 -0.02 -16.77
N GLN A 158 3.00 -0.05 -16.75
CA GLN A 158 3.80 -1.24 -17.07
C GLN A 158 3.53 -2.43 -16.14
N ALA A 159 3.29 -2.18 -14.85
CA ALA A 159 3.09 -3.24 -13.86
C ALA A 159 1.87 -4.14 -14.16
N ALA A 160 0.88 -3.63 -14.91
CA ALA A 160 -0.32 -4.38 -15.28
C ALA A 160 -0.04 -5.57 -16.21
N VAL A 161 1.14 -5.61 -16.87
CA VAL A 161 1.53 -6.75 -17.73
C VAL A 161 1.69 -8.06 -16.95
N SER A 162 1.92 -7.99 -15.64
CA SER A 162 1.88 -9.17 -14.76
C SER A 162 0.56 -9.94 -14.89
N LEU A 163 -0.57 -9.27 -15.12
CA LEU A 163 -1.85 -9.93 -15.36
C LEU A 163 -1.87 -10.72 -16.67
N PHE A 164 -1.27 -10.19 -17.73
CA PHE A 164 -1.18 -10.90 -19.00
C PHE A 164 -0.44 -12.24 -18.80
N ILE A 165 0.68 -12.22 -18.07
CA ILE A 165 1.46 -13.43 -17.76
C ILE A 165 0.61 -14.45 -16.98
N ALA A 166 -0.07 -14.02 -15.92
CA ALA A 166 -0.92 -14.92 -15.13
C ALA A 166 -2.07 -15.51 -15.95
N PHE A 167 -2.73 -14.70 -16.78
CA PHE A 167 -3.83 -15.16 -17.64
C PHE A 167 -3.37 -16.17 -18.69
N ALA A 168 -2.10 -16.12 -19.15
CA ALA A 168 -1.54 -17.16 -20.01
C ALA A 168 -1.55 -18.54 -19.31
N GLY A 169 -1.18 -18.59 -18.03
CA GLY A 169 -1.24 -19.81 -17.22
C GLY A 169 -2.67 -20.29 -16.98
N ILE A 170 -3.61 -19.37 -16.71
CA ILE A 170 -5.04 -19.71 -16.52
C ILE A 170 -5.66 -20.25 -17.82
N GLU A 171 -5.35 -19.64 -18.97
CA GLU A 171 -5.74 -20.12 -20.29
C GLU A 171 -5.15 -21.51 -20.57
N PHE A 172 -3.87 -21.72 -20.23
CA PHE A 172 -3.20 -23.01 -20.36
C PHE A 172 -3.92 -24.11 -19.55
N LEU A 173 -4.27 -23.84 -18.29
CA LEU A 173 -5.05 -24.77 -17.46
C LEU A 173 -6.39 -25.09 -18.11
N LYS A 174 -7.15 -24.06 -18.53
CA LYS A 174 -8.46 -24.24 -19.16
C LYS A 174 -8.35 -25.12 -20.42
N ILE A 175 -7.38 -24.86 -21.29
CA ILE A 175 -7.19 -25.65 -22.51
C ILE A 175 -6.81 -27.10 -22.15
N SER A 176 -5.94 -27.29 -21.15
CA SER A 176 -5.50 -28.61 -20.69
C SER A 176 -6.62 -29.47 -20.08
N ILE A 177 -7.70 -28.84 -19.60
CA ILE A 177 -8.91 -29.52 -19.12
C ILE A 177 -9.79 -30.00 -20.29
N TYR A 178 -9.98 -29.14 -21.29
CA TYR A 178 -11.03 -29.30 -22.31
C TYR A 178 -10.54 -29.70 -23.72
N LYS A 179 -9.23 -29.60 -23.98
CA LYS A 179 -8.60 -29.89 -25.28
C LYS A 179 -7.30 -30.67 -25.09
N GLN A 180 -6.55 -30.86 -26.17
CA GLN A 180 -5.25 -31.51 -26.13
C GLN A 180 -4.18 -30.60 -25.50
N LEU A 181 -3.21 -31.22 -24.84
CA LEU A 181 -2.09 -30.49 -24.22
C LEU A 181 -1.27 -29.71 -25.27
N SER A 182 -1.15 -30.24 -26.49
CA SER A 182 -0.50 -29.56 -27.62
C SER A 182 -1.14 -28.21 -27.95
N ASP A 183 -2.47 -28.09 -27.83
CA ASP A 183 -3.18 -26.82 -28.03
C ASP A 183 -2.86 -25.82 -26.92
N ALA A 184 -2.64 -26.28 -25.69
CA ALA A 184 -2.26 -25.42 -24.57
C ALA A 184 -0.86 -24.83 -24.78
N PHE A 185 0.09 -25.64 -25.25
CA PHE A 185 1.43 -25.17 -25.62
C PHE A 185 1.40 -24.19 -26.80
N LYS A 186 0.61 -24.46 -27.85
CA LYS A 186 0.43 -23.54 -28.98
C LYS A 186 -0.13 -22.18 -28.52
N ALA A 187 -1.14 -22.20 -27.65
CA ALA A 187 -1.71 -20.98 -27.09
C ALA A 187 -0.68 -20.21 -26.26
N CYS A 188 0.06 -20.89 -25.38
CA CYS A 188 1.12 -20.28 -24.58
C CYS A 188 2.23 -19.67 -25.45
N ALA A 189 2.71 -20.39 -26.45
CA ALA A 189 3.71 -19.91 -27.39
C ALA A 189 3.23 -18.63 -28.12
N LEU A 190 1.94 -18.58 -28.50
CA LEU A 190 1.35 -17.38 -29.08
C LEU A 190 1.33 -16.22 -28.07
N ARG A 191 0.99 -16.46 -26.79
CA ARG A 191 1.01 -15.41 -25.75
C ARG A 191 2.41 -14.86 -25.50
N VAL A 192 3.41 -15.74 -25.43
CA VAL A 192 4.81 -15.34 -25.30
C VAL A 192 5.25 -14.49 -26.50
N LEU A 193 4.93 -14.91 -27.72
CA LEU A 193 5.25 -14.14 -28.92
C LEU A 193 4.56 -12.76 -28.92
N GLN A 194 3.28 -12.70 -28.54
CA GLN A 194 2.54 -11.43 -28.44
C GLN A 194 3.20 -10.47 -27.45
N LEU A 195 3.60 -10.97 -26.28
CA LEU A 195 4.29 -10.17 -25.26
C LEU A 195 5.67 -9.69 -25.74
N LEU A 196 6.47 -10.58 -26.34
CA LEU A 196 7.79 -10.23 -26.87
C LEU A 196 7.71 -9.15 -27.93
N VAL A 197 6.81 -9.31 -28.91
CA VAL A 197 6.61 -8.32 -29.98
C VAL A 197 6.13 -6.99 -29.39
N ALA A 198 5.16 -7.02 -28.48
CA ALA A 198 4.66 -5.82 -27.82
C ALA A 198 5.77 -5.09 -27.03
N TYR A 199 6.57 -5.82 -26.26
CA TYR A 199 7.67 -5.26 -25.48
C TYR A 199 8.76 -4.65 -26.36
N ILE A 200 9.13 -5.31 -27.48
CA ILE A 200 10.12 -4.77 -28.42
C ILE A 200 9.61 -3.45 -29.03
N ILE A 201 8.36 -3.42 -29.49
CA ILE A 201 7.77 -2.20 -30.06
C ILE A 201 7.72 -1.09 -29.01
N TYR A 202 7.24 -1.39 -27.80
CA TYR A 202 7.17 -0.42 -26.72
C TYR A 202 8.56 0.12 -26.33
N SER A 203 9.52 -0.77 -26.06
CA SER A 203 10.83 -0.38 -25.53
C SER A 203 11.76 0.25 -26.57
N LYS A 204 11.71 -0.17 -27.84
CA LYS A 204 12.62 0.30 -28.90
C LYS A 204 12.03 1.37 -29.80
N ILE A 205 10.70 1.46 -29.89
CA ILE A 205 10.03 2.44 -30.73
C ILE A 205 9.36 3.47 -29.84
N ILE A 206 8.37 3.08 -29.05
CA ILE A 206 7.53 4.03 -28.30
C ILE A 206 8.35 4.86 -27.31
N LEU A 207 9.17 4.24 -26.45
CA LEU A 207 9.94 5.01 -25.44
C LEU A 207 10.99 5.94 -26.07
N ASN A 208 11.48 5.65 -27.27
CA ASN A 208 12.45 6.50 -27.96
C ASN A 208 11.80 7.73 -28.63
N LEU A 209 10.47 7.82 -28.68
CA LEU A 209 9.73 8.97 -29.21
C LEU A 209 9.50 10.06 -28.15
N PHE A 210 9.75 9.77 -26.87
CA PHE A 210 9.46 10.67 -25.76
C PHE A 210 10.69 10.90 -24.89
N PHE A 211 10.71 12.02 -24.18
CA PHE A 211 11.71 12.24 -23.14
C PHE A 211 11.44 11.31 -21.96
N ILE A 212 12.46 10.55 -21.56
CA ILE A 212 12.42 9.60 -20.44
C ILE A 212 13.44 10.05 -19.39
N ASP A 213 12.97 10.16 -18.15
CA ASP A 213 13.78 10.62 -17.02
C ASP A 213 14.84 9.59 -16.62
N ASP A 214 15.97 10.05 -16.10
CA ASP A 214 17.07 9.17 -15.69
C ASP A 214 16.72 8.36 -14.43
N TYR A 215 15.87 8.89 -13.55
CA TYR A 215 15.25 8.13 -12.46
C TYR A 215 14.46 6.95 -13.02
N PHE A 216 13.62 7.14 -14.03
CA PHE A 216 12.89 6.02 -14.63
C PHE A 216 13.84 4.96 -15.22
N LYS A 217 14.92 5.39 -15.89
CA LYS A 217 15.91 4.48 -16.48
C LYS A 217 16.65 3.64 -15.44
N SER A 218 16.96 4.20 -14.26
CA SER A 218 17.73 3.49 -13.23
C SER A 218 16.96 2.32 -12.62
N PHE A 219 15.64 2.44 -12.44
CA PHE A 219 14.81 1.39 -11.85
C PHE A 219 14.20 0.43 -12.89
N ASN A 220 14.15 0.79 -14.18
CA ASN A 220 13.64 -0.08 -15.26
C ASN A 220 14.73 -0.78 -16.08
N LYS A 221 15.98 -0.74 -15.63
CA LYS A 221 17.05 -1.50 -16.27
C LYS A 221 16.88 -3.00 -15.97
N PRO A 222 16.78 -3.87 -16.99
CA PRO A 222 16.57 -5.29 -16.77
C PRO A 222 17.84 -5.94 -16.19
N ILE A 223 17.65 -6.93 -15.32
CA ILE A 223 18.76 -7.77 -14.83
C ILE A 223 19.49 -8.47 -15.97
N GLY A 224 20.81 -8.62 -15.83
CA GLY A 224 21.62 -9.39 -16.77
C GLY A 224 21.33 -10.89 -16.70
N ILE A 225 21.44 -11.60 -17.83
CA ILE A 225 21.31 -13.07 -17.88
C ILE A 225 22.66 -13.70 -17.51
N ASN A 226 23.03 -13.58 -16.23
CA ASN A 226 24.27 -14.13 -15.66
C ASN A 226 24.06 -14.49 -14.19
N LYS A 227 25.10 -15.03 -13.52
CA LYS A 227 25.04 -15.41 -12.10
C LYS A 227 24.62 -14.24 -11.21
N SER A 228 25.21 -13.06 -11.41
CA SER A 228 24.87 -11.87 -10.63
C SER A 228 23.40 -11.45 -10.81
N GLY A 229 22.86 -11.52 -12.02
CA GLY A 229 21.45 -11.21 -12.25
C GLY A 229 20.50 -12.21 -11.61
N PHE A 230 20.88 -13.49 -11.53
CA PHE A 230 20.12 -14.49 -10.78
C PHE A 230 20.16 -14.22 -9.27
N ASP A 231 21.31 -13.83 -8.71
CA ASP A 231 21.43 -13.43 -7.31
C ASP A 231 20.56 -12.19 -7.02
N THR A 232 20.57 -11.19 -7.92
CA THR A 232 19.69 -10.02 -7.86
C THR A 232 18.20 -10.40 -7.93
N LEU A 233 17.82 -11.34 -8.80
CA LEU A 233 16.43 -11.82 -8.88
C LEU A 233 15.98 -12.45 -7.56
N LEU A 234 16.81 -13.30 -6.94
CA LEU A 234 16.50 -13.91 -5.65
C LEU A 234 16.42 -12.85 -4.53
N HIS A 235 17.31 -11.86 -4.56
CA HIS A 235 17.24 -10.73 -3.65
C HIS A 235 15.93 -9.95 -3.83
N ASN A 236 15.57 -9.60 -5.06
CA ASN A 236 14.34 -8.87 -5.39
C ASN A 236 13.08 -9.63 -4.96
N ILE A 237 13.05 -10.97 -5.16
CA ILE A 237 11.95 -11.80 -4.68
C ILE A 237 11.84 -11.69 -3.16
N LYS A 238 12.94 -11.85 -2.42
CA LYS A 238 12.94 -11.72 -0.96
C LYS A 238 12.50 -10.32 -0.50
N SER A 239 13.00 -9.27 -1.14
CA SER A 239 12.64 -7.89 -0.85
C SER A 239 11.17 -7.57 -1.13
N SER A 240 10.51 -8.36 -2.00
CA SER A 240 9.09 -8.20 -2.30
C SER A 240 8.15 -8.84 -1.27
N LEU A 241 8.63 -9.80 -0.47
CA LEU A 241 7.81 -10.59 0.46
C LEU A 241 7.17 -9.78 1.60
N PRO A 242 7.86 -8.83 2.26
CA PRO A 242 7.27 -8.10 3.39
C PRO A 242 5.95 -7.41 3.04
N THR A 243 5.86 -6.78 1.87
CA THR A 243 4.62 -6.14 1.40
C THR A 243 3.49 -7.15 1.16
N ILE A 244 3.81 -8.35 0.70
CA ILE A 244 2.84 -9.43 0.48
C ILE A 244 2.35 -9.97 1.83
N GLU A 245 3.27 -10.16 2.79
CA GLU A 245 2.96 -10.68 4.14
C GLU A 245 1.95 -9.79 4.88
N LEU A 246 2.00 -8.47 4.71
CA LEU A 246 1.03 -7.53 5.29
C LEU A 246 -0.43 -7.81 4.90
N VAL A 247 -0.66 -8.49 3.77
CA VAL A 247 -2.00 -8.88 3.31
C VAL A 247 -2.53 -10.09 4.08
N PHE A 248 -1.67 -11.04 4.46
CA PHE A 248 -2.05 -12.32 5.04
C PHE A 248 -2.28 -12.26 6.55
N ASN A 249 -3.05 -11.27 7.01
CA ASN A 249 -3.49 -11.22 8.41
C ASN A 249 -4.55 -12.30 8.72
N ASN A 250 -4.80 -12.54 10.02
CA ASN A 250 -5.78 -13.56 10.46
C ASN A 250 -7.18 -13.36 9.84
N GLY A 251 -7.63 -12.11 9.72
CA GLY A 251 -8.92 -11.79 9.08
C GLY A 251 -8.96 -12.18 7.61
N PHE A 252 -7.88 -11.92 6.85
CA PHE A 252 -7.75 -12.31 5.45
C PHE A 252 -7.77 -13.84 5.32
N ILE A 253 -6.98 -14.54 6.13
CA ILE A 253 -6.90 -16.01 6.12
C ILE A 253 -8.29 -16.61 6.38
N ILE A 254 -8.99 -16.13 7.41
CA ILE A 254 -10.34 -16.60 7.73
C ILE A 254 -11.30 -16.31 6.57
N ALA A 255 -11.34 -15.08 6.06
CA ALA A 255 -12.28 -14.69 5.01
C ALA A 255 -12.05 -15.43 3.69
N PHE A 256 -10.80 -15.73 3.34
CA PHE A 256 -10.44 -16.43 2.11
C PHE A 256 -10.39 -17.96 2.26
N SER A 257 -10.40 -18.50 3.48
CA SER A 257 -10.32 -19.95 3.73
C SER A 257 -11.37 -20.74 2.94
N ALA A 258 -12.64 -20.27 2.91
CA ALA A 258 -13.72 -20.93 2.21
C ALA A 258 -13.46 -21.07 0.70
N VAL A 259 -12.97 -20.01 0.04
CA VAL A 259 -12.70 -20.03 -1.40
C VAL A 259 -11.42 -20.80 -1.73
N PHE A 260 -10.40 -20.77 -0.86
CA PHE A 260 -9.21 -21.60 -0.99
C PHE A 260 -9.53 -23.09 -0.85
N ILE A 261 -10.27 -23.48 0.19
CA ILE A 261 -10.70 -24.87 0.41
C ILE A 261 -11.53 -25.34 -0.78
N LEU A 262 -12.50 -24.54 -1.23
CA LEU A 262 -13.33 -24.88 -2.38
C LEU A 262 -12.48 -25.10 -3.65
N THR A 263 -11.48 -24.24 -3.88
CA THR A 263 -10.57 -24.36 -5.03
C THR A 263 -9.73 -25.62 -4.94
N SER A 264 -9.11 -25.88 -3.79
CA SER A 264 -8.29 -27.08 -3.56
C SER A 264 -9.10 -28.37 -3.71
N LEU A 265 -10.30 -28.44 -3.12
CA LEU A 265 -11.22 -29.57 -3.28
C LEU A 265 -11.69 -29.71 -4.73
N SER A 266 -11.87 -28.61 -5.45
CA SER A 266 -12.26 -28.64 -6.87
C SER A 266 -11.16 -29.22 -7.75
N LEU A 267 -9.92 -28.79 -7.54
CA LEU A 267 -8.74 -29.30 -8.23
C LEU A 267 -8.51 -30.79 -7.91
N LEU A 268 -8.54 -31.15 -6.62
CA LEU A 268 -8.35 -32.52 -6.16
C LEU A 268 -9.43 -33.47 -6.69
N SER A 269 -10.71 -33.08 -6.58
CA SER A 269 -11.81 -33.89 -7.10
C SER A 269 -11.74 -34.08 -8.61
N HIS A 270 -11.28 -33.07 -9.37
CA HIS A 270 -11.08 -33.20 -10.81
C HIS A 270 -9.89 -34.14 -11.13
N LEU A 271 -8.78 -34.00 -10.40
CA LEU A 271 -7.61 -34.87 -10.55
C LEU A 271 -7.97 -36.33 -10.28
N LEU A 272 -8.66 -36.61 -9.18
CA LEU A 272 -9.05 -37.98 -8.79
C LEU A 272 -10.06 -38.61 -9.75
N LYS A 273 -11.00 -37.81 -10.28
CA LYS A 273 -12.03 -38.28 -11.22
C LYS A 273 -11.46 -38.62 -12.60
N TYR A 274 -10.60 -37.77 -13.15
CA TYR A 274 -10.15 -37.89 -14.54
C TYR A 274 -8.72 -38.43 -14.70
N LYS A 275 -7.87 -38.29 -13.67
CA LYS A 275 -6.48 -38.79 -13.64
C LYS A 275 -5.64 -38.42 -14.88
N LYS A 276 -5.87 -37.22 -15.44
CA LYS A 276 -5.19 -36.75 -16.66
C LYS A 276 -3.90 -36.02 -16.33
N ILE A 277 -2.79 -36.45 -16.94
CA ILE A 277 -1.50 -35.75 -16.83
C ILE A 277 -1.55 -34.34 -17.41
N SER A 278 -2.31 -34.12 -18.49
CA SER A 278 -2.50 -32.78 -19.08
C SER A 278 -3.07 -31.79 -18.07
N PHE A 279 -4.03 -32.22 -17.26
CA PHE A 279 -4.61 -31.41 -16.20
C PHE A 279 -3.57 -31.04 -15.15
N LEU A 280 -2.76 -31.99 -14.68
CA LEU A 280 -1.70 -31.74 -13.70
C LEU A 280 -0.68 -30.72 -14.23
N ILE A 281 -0.20 -30.90 -15.46
CA ILE A 281 0.70 -29.95 -16.12
C ILE A 281 0.04 -28.57 -16.21
N GLY A 282 -1.25 -28.52 -16.54
CA GLY A 282 -2.00 -27.27 -16.60
C GLY A 282 -2.12 -26.55 -15.26
N VAL A 283 -2.34 -27.29 -14.16
CA VAL A 283 -2.40 -26.73 -12.80
C VAL A 283 -1.03 -26.17 -12.42
N LEU A 284 0.04 -26.92 -12.65
CA LEU A 284 1.41 -26.47 -12.37
C LEU A 284 1.79 -25.22 -13.18
N ALA A 285 1.42 -25.17 -14.47
CA ALA A 285 1.66 -24.01 -15.32
C ALA A 285 0.89 -22.77 -14.84
N ALA A 286 -0.37 -22.92 -14.42
CA ALA A 286 -1.15 -21.82 -13.85
C ALA A 286 -0.56 -21.31 -12.54
N ILE A 287 -0.19 -22.20 -11.62
CA ILE A 287 0.43 -21.85 -10.34
C ILE A 287 1.76 -21.12 -10.57
N LEU A 288 2.61 -21.63 -11.46
CA LEU A 288 3.89 -20.99 -11.79
C LEU A 288 3.69 -19.59 -12.38
N ALA A 289 2.77 -19.43 -13.34
CA ALA A 289 2.48 -18.13 -13.94
C ALA A 289 1.96 -17.12 -12.92
N VAL A 290 1.06 -17.54 -12.02
CA VAL A 290 0.54 -16.71 -10.93
C VAL A 290 1.64 -16.33 -9.95
N MET A 291 2.49 -17.28 -9.53
CA MET A 291 3.60 -17.03 -8.62
C MET A 291 4.61 -16.01 -9.17
N ILE A 292 4.94 -16.09 -10.47
CA ILE A 292 5.80 -15.10 -11.13
C ILE A 292 5.12 -13.73 -11.18
N SER A 293 3.79 -13.71 -11.33
CA SER A 293 3.03 -12.46 -11.48
C SER A 293 2.81 -11.73 -10.16
N VAL A 294 2.64 -12.45 -9.05
CA VAL A 294 2.34 -11.90 -7.70
C VAL A 294 3.29 -10.76 -7.28
N PRO A 295 4.62 -10.92 -7.27
CA PRO A 295 5.54 -9.85 -6.90
C PRO A 295 5.68 -8.77 -7.99
N GLY A 296 5.06 -8.96 -9.16
CA GLY A 296 5.10 -8.06 -10.30
C GLY A 296 6.36 -8.23 -11.17
N ILE A 297 6.34 -7.61 -12.35
CA ILE A 297 7.48 -7.63 -13.28
C ILE A 297 8.71 -6.88 -12.76
N ALA A 298 8.55 -6.09 -11.68
CA ALA A 298 9.63 -5.34 -11.05
C ALA A 298 10.76 -6.23 -10.52
N ILE A 299 10.49 -7.51 -10.20
CA ILE A 299 11.54 -8.45 -9.75
C ILE A 299 12.68 -8.63 -10.78
N PHE A 300 12.42 -8.31 -12.04
CA PHE A 300 13.39 -8.39 -13.13
C PHE A 300 14.18 -7.08 -13.35
N GLY A 301 14.03 -6.08 -12.49
CA GLY A 301 14.81 -4.83 -12.51
C GLY A 301 16.11 -4.93 -11.70
N GLU A 302 17.16 -4.20 -12.10
CA GLU A 302 18.43 -4.15 -11.35
C GLU A 302 18.27 -3.51 -9.97
N ASN A 303 17.50 -2.43 -9.89
CA ASN A 303 17.16 -1.75 -8.65
C ASN A 303 15.66 -1.52 -8.68
N PRO A 304 14.80 -2.43 -8.21
CA PRO A 304 13.36 -2.19 -8.20
C PRO A 304 12.91 -1.50 -6.91
N ILE A 305 11.82 -0.73 -7.00
CA ILE A 305 11.11 -0.22 -5.81
C ILE A 305 9.76 -0.91 -5.69
N PHE A 306 9.54 -1.57 -4.55
CA PHE A 306 8.37 -2.39 -4.25
C PHE A 306 7.29 -1.61 -3.50
N TYR A 307 6.71 -0.60 -4.13
CA TYR A 307 5.48 0.04 -3.61
C TYR A 307 4.25 -0.85 -3.84
N PRO A 308 3.21 -0.81 -3.00
CA PRO A 308 2.00 -1.60 -3.20
C PRO A 308 1.41 -1.50 -4.62
N ARG A 309 1.53 -0.32 -5.26
CA ARG A 309 1.01 -0.05 -6.61
C ARG A 309 1.62 -0.89 -7.72
N VAL A 310 2.77 -1.55 -7.50
CA VAL A 310 3.41 -2.41 -8.53
C VAL A 310 2.94 -3.87 -8.45
N TYR A 311 2.26 -4.27 -7.37
CA TYR A 311 1.80 -5.65 -7.13
C TYR A 311 0.46 -5.97 -7.80
N ILE A 312 0.22 -5.44 -9.01
CA ILE A 312 -1.04 -5.71 -9.75
C ILE A 312 -1.24 -7.22 -9.94
N GLY A 313 -0.17 -7.98 -10.17
CA GLY A 313 -0.26 -9.42 -10.35
C GLY A 313 -0.70 -10.21 -9.12
N PHE A 314 -0.68 -9.63 -7.90
CA PHE A 314 -1.32 -10.23 -6.73
C PHE A 314 -2.84 -10.40 -6.93
N SER A 315 -3.46 -9.52 -7.70
CA SER A 315 -4.87 -9.67 -8.06
C SER A 315 -5.15 -10.90 -8.94
N ALA A 316 -4.15 -11.38 -9.69
CA ALA A 316 -4.28 -12.62 -10.46
C ALA A 316 -4.35 -13.87 -9.57
N LEU A 317 -3.69 -13.87 -8.40
CA LEU A 317 -3.81 -14.94 -7.42
C LEU A 317 -5.24 -15.03 -6.90
N ILE A 318 -5.81 -13.89 -6.48
CA ILE A 318 -7.21 -13.83 -6.01
C ILE A 318 -8.15 -14.27 -7.13
N PHE A 319 -7.98 -13.73 -8.34
CA PHE A 319 -8.78 -14.13 -9.50
C PHE A 319 -8.68 -15.63 -9.78
N PHE A 320 -7.47 -16.20 -9.76
CA PHE A 320 -7.23 -17.62 -10.01
C PHE A 320 -8.00 -18.51 -9.04
N VAL A 321 -7.96 -18.18 -7.75
CA VAL A 321 -8.71 -18.91 -6.70
C VAL A 321 -10.21 -18.76 -6.92
N PHE A 322 -10.70 -17.56 -7.24
CA PHE A 322 -12.13 -17.34 -7.46
C PHE A 322 -12.66 -18.01 -8.74
N VAL A 323 -11.86 -18.06 -9.81
CA VAL A 323 -12.30 -18.52 -11.13
C VAL A 323 -12.13 -20.03 -11.33
N THR A 324 -11.21 -20.68 -10.61
CA THR A 324 -10.89 -22.10 -10.81
C THR A 324 -12.11 -23.03 -10.61
N PRO A 325 -12.91 -22.91 -9.53
CA PRO A 325 -14.14 -23.68 -9.39
C PRO A 325 -15.16 -23.46 -10.53
N ILE A 326 -15.17 -22.25 -11.11
CA ILE A 326 -16.02 -21.89 -12.26
C ILE A 326 -15.52 -22.58 -13.53
N ILE A 327 -14.21 -22.54 -13.80
CA ILE A 327 -13.57 -23.25 -14.92
C ILE A 327 -13.87 -24.75 -14.84
N LEU A 328 -13.89 -25.33 -13.64
CA LEU A 328 -14.19 -26.73 -13.38
C LEU A 328 -15.70 -27.05 -13.28
N LYS A 329 -16.57 -26.06 -13.59
CA LYS A 329 -18.04 -26.19 -13.63
C LYS A 329 -18.64 -26.73 -12.32
N LYS A 330 -18.14 -26.27 -11.18
CA LYS A 330 -18.73 -26.59 -9.86
C LYS A 330 -20.04 -25.81 -9.64
N ASN A 331 -20.78 -26.20 -8.59
CA ASN A 331 -22.08 -25.62 -8.28
C ASN A 331 -21.97 -24.12 -7.98
N SER A 332 -22.65 -23.30 -8.77
CA SER A 332 -22.59 -21.83 -8.67
C SER A 332 -23.09 -21.28 -7.34
N ARG A 333 -24.03 -21.94 -6.65
CA ARG A 333 -24.50 -21.48 -5.33
C ARG A 333 -23.42 -21.64 -4.25
N VAL A 334 -22.68 -22.74 -4.30
CA VAL A 334 -21.56 -23.00 -3.37
C VAL A 334 -20.41 -22.03 -3.64
N ILE A 335 -20.09 -21.80 -4.92
CA ILE A 335 -19.09 -20.81 -5.33
C ILE A 335 -19.48 -19.42 -4.83
N LEU A 336 -20.75 -19.02 -5.05
CA LEU A 336 -21.25 -17.71 -4.62
C LEU A 336 -21.11 -17.52 -3.10
N GLY A 337 -21.54 -18.50 -2.30
CA GLY A 337 -21.41 -18.43 -0.85
C GLY A 337 -19.96 -18.22 -0.38
N ALA A 338 -19.01 -18.99 -0.93
CA ALA A 338 -17.59 -18.85 -0.61
C ALA A 338 -17.01 -17.50 -1.06
N GLN A 339 -17.38 -17.03 -2.25
CA GLN A 339 -16.91 -15.74 -2.79
C GLN A 339 -17.46 -14.55 -2.02
N LEU A 340 -18.71 -14.60 -1.52
CA LEU A 340 -19.33 -13.49 -0.80
C LEU A 340 -18.61 -13.18 0.52
N ILE A 341 -18.12 -14.19 1.24
CA ILE A 341 -17.35 -14.00 2.49
C ILE A 341 -16.06 -13.22 2.21
N ALA A 342 -15.27 -13.69 1.23
CA ALA A 342 -14.03 -13.02 0.84
C ALA A 342 -14.30 -11.62 0.23
N THR A 343 -15.37 -11.47 -0.54
CA THR A 343 -15.79 -10.18 -1.11
C THR A 343 -16.15 -9.18 -0.02
N PHE A 344 -16.90 -9.61 1.00
CA PHE A 344 -17.26 -8.75 2.14
C PHE A 344 -16.01 -8.22 2.86
N TYR A 345 -15.01 -9.09 3.07
CA TYR A 345 -13.71 -8.66 3.61
C TYR A 345 -13.04 -7.60 2.73
N LEU A 346 -12.99 -7.78 1.41
CA LEU A 346 -12.38 -6.81 0.49
C LEU A 346 -13.10 -5.45 0.54
N PHE A 347 -14.43 -5.42 0.59
CA PHE A 347 -15.20 -4.18 0.75
C PHE A 347 -14.94 -3.50 2.10
N SER A 348 -14.82 -4.28 3.18
CA SER A 348 -14.49 -3.75 4.52
C SER A 348 -13.08 -3.14 4.54
N LEU A 349 -12.10 -3.85 3.98
CA LEU A 349 -10.74 -3.36 3.83
C LEU A 349 -10.69 -2.05 3.01
N MET A 350 -11.40 -1.97 1.89
CA MET A 350 -11.45 -0.77 1.05
C MET A 350 -11.98 0.45 1.82
N ASN A 351 -13.06 0.27 2.60
CA ASN A 351 -13.59 1.33 3.45
C ASN A 351 -12.60 1.75 4.54
N ALA A 352 -12.00 0.78 5.25
CA ALA A 352 -11.01 1.06 6.29
C ALA A 352 -9.77 1.76 5.74
N ALA A 353 -9.25 1.31 4.60
CA ALA A 353 -8.11 1.91 3.93
C ALA A 353 -8.41 3.34 3.48
N THR A 354 -9.56 3.57 2.85
CA THR A 354 -9.95 4.91 2.40
C THR A 354 -10.14 5.88 3.58
N ASN A 355 -10.79 5.44 4.65
CA ASN A 355 -10.97 6.26 5.86
C ASN A 355 -9.64 6.55 6.57
N ALA A 356 -8.71 5.58 6.57
CA ALA A 356 -7.37 5.77 7.11
C ALA A 356 -6.61 6.82 6.31
N VAL A 357 -6.55 6.68 4.98
CA VAL A 357 -5.87 7.63 4.08
C VAL A 357 -6.46 9.03 4.25
N ARG A 358 -7.78 9.17 4.20
CA ARG A 358 -8.45 10.47 4.37
C ARG A 358 -8.10 11.12 5.70
N SER A 359 -8.24 10.37 6.79
CA SER A 359 -7.94 10.91 8.12
C SER A 359 -6.47 11.29 8.27
N ASP A 360 -5.56 10.56 7.64
CA ASP A 360 -4.13 10.85 7.70
C ASP A 360 -3.77 12.09 6.87
N VAL A 361 -4.30 12.21 5.64
CA VAL A 361 -4.12 13.42 4.82
C VAL A 361 -4.70 14.65 5.53
N ASP A 362 -5.88 14.54 6.15
CA ASP A 362 -6.47 15.61 6.96
C ASP A 362 -5.58 15.98 8.17
N PHE A 363 -4.99 14.98 8.83
CA PHE A 363 -4.07 15.21 9.95
C PHE A 363 -2.79 15.93 9.50
N GLN A 364 -2.25 15.56 8.34
CA GLN A 364 -1.10 16.22 7.73
C GLN A 364 -1.43 17.66 7.30
N ARG A 365 -2.63 17.90 6.74
CA ARG A 365 -3.12 19.25 6.41
C ARG A 365 -3.19 20.16 7.64
N VAL A 366 -3.85 19.70 8.71
CA VAL A 366 -3.95 20.46 9.96
C VAL A 366 -2.57 20.69 10.60
N THR A 367 -1.66 19.73 10.45
CA THR A 367 -0.28 19.89 10.94
C THR A 367 0.47 20.96 10.13
N ALA A 368 0.30 20.99 8.81
CA ALA A 368 0.86 22.03 7.95
C ALA A 368 0.35 23.42 8.32
N GLU A 369 -0.97 23.60 8.52
CA GLU A 369 -1.55 24.87 8.99
C GLU A 369 -0.96 25.31 10.34
N ARG A 370 -0.77 24.37 11.28
CA ARG A 370 -0.10 24.66 12.55
C ARG A 370 1.35 25.09 12.35
N ILE A 371 2.09 24.45 11.44
CA ILE A 371 3.48 24.84 11.14
C ILE A 371 3.52 26.26 10.60
N ILE A 372 2.68 26.58 9.61
CA ILE A 372 2.61 27.90 9.00
C ILE A 372 2.31 28.97 10.05
N ASN A 373 1.28 28.78 10.88
CA ASN A 373 0.93 29.74 11.95
C ASN A 373 2.08 29.96 12.95
N ASN A 374 2.84 28.90 13.27
CA ASN A 374 4.00 29.02 14.15
C ASN A 374 5.16 29.75 13.45
N LEU A 375 5.37 29.52 12.16
CA LEU A 375 6.35 30.27 11.37
C LEU A 375 5.97 31.75 11.25
N ASP A 376 4.69 32.08 11.07
CA ASP A 376 4.20 33.46 11.08
C ASP A 376 4.50 34.16 12.42
N THR A 377 4.21 33.46 13.53
CA THR A 377 4.47 33.97 14.89
C THR A 377 5.96 34.20 15.14
N LEU A 378 6.81 33.35 14.55
CA LEU A 378 8.26 33.49 14.60
C LEU A 378 8.84 34.48 13.59
N GLY A 379 8.01 35.09 12.72
CA GLY A 379 8.47 35.96 11.64
C GLY A 379 9.28 35.25 10.56
N ALA A 380 9.07 33.94 10.38
CA ALA A 380 9.84 33.06 9.51
C ALA A 380 9.03 32.45 8.35
N SER A 381 7.76 32.84 8.17
CA SER A 381 6.93 32.34 7.06
C SER A 381 7.39 32.83 5.69
N THR A 382 8.19 33.89 5.62
CA THR A 382 8.81 34.39 4.38
C THR A 382 10.12 33.67 4.05
N TYR A 383 10.52 32.65 4.81
CA TYR A 383 11.73 31.90 4.52
C TYR A 383 11.53 31.03 3.27
N HIS A 384 12.41 31.19 2.30
CA HIS A 384 12.33 30.47 1.03
C HIS A 384 12.81 29.01 1.11
N LYS A 385 13.16 28.50 2.30
CA LYS A 385 13.69 27.13 2.43
C LYS A 385 13.16 26.44 3.67
N VAL A 386 12.65 25.23 3.47
CA VAL A 386 12.17 24.35 4.55
C VAL A 386 12.89 23.02 4.48
N VAL A 387 13.32 22.54 5.64
CA VAL A 387 13.90 21.20 5.82
C VAL A 387 12.94 20.39 6.69
N ILE A 388 12.66 19.16 6.32
CA ILE A 388 11.87 18.23 7.13
C ILE A 388 12.79 17.12 7.64
N LEU A 389 12.86 16.98 8.95
CA LEU A 389 13.59 15.91 9.63
C LEU A 389 12.61 14.95 10.31
N GLY A 390 12.94 13.66 10.30
CA GLY A 390 12.06 12.60 10.79
C GLY A 390 10.83 12.36 9.93
N GLN A 391 9.80 11.83 10.58
CA GLN A 391 8.52 11.48 9.98
C GLN A 391 7.40 11.86 10.93
N LEU A 392 6.36 12.52 10.42
CA LEU A 392 5.15 12.74 11.18
C LEU A 392 4.43 11.40 11.43
N ARG A 393 4.02 11.17 12.68
CA ARG A 393 3.23 9.98 13.03
C ARG A 393 1.89 9.94 12.28
N ASN A 394 1.35 8.74 12.11
CA ASN A 394 0.01 8.59 11.53
C ASN A 394 -1.10 9.17 12.43
N SER A 395 -2.24 9.48 11.81
CA SER A 395 -3.45 9.83 12.55
C SER A 395 -3.91 8.65 13.43
N PRO A 396 -4.59 8.91 14.55
CA PRO A 396 -5.10 7.84 15.42
C PRO A 396 -5.99 6.84 14.68
N LEU A 397 -6.86 7.31 13.77
CA LEU A 397 -7.74 6.42 13.00
C LEU A 397 -6.95 5.56 12.02
N ALA A 398 -5.97 6.14 11.31
CA ALA A 398 -5.13 5.39 10.39
C ALA A 398 -4.33 4.31 11.13
N HIS A 399 -3.79 4.64 12.30
CA HIS A 399 -3.10 3.68 13.17
C HIS A 399 -4.02 2.53 13.57
N ILE A 400 -5.21 2.79 14.11
CA ILE A 400 -6.16 1.73 14.51
C ILE A 400 -6.57 0.85 13.33
N ASN A 401 -6.86 1.43 12.18
CA ASN A 401 -7.20 0.67 10.98
C ASN A 401 -6.03 -0.21 10.52
N SER A 402 -4.79 0.27 10.67
CA SER A 402 -3.59 -0.52 10.33
C SER A 402 -3.37 -1.73 11.24
N LEU A 403 -3.88 -1.71 12.46
CA LEU A 403 -3.80 -2.85 13.38
C LEU A 403 -4.78 -3.96 12.96
N SER A 404 -5.95 -3.56 12.43
CA SER A 404 -6.94 -4.50 11.88
C SER A 404 -6.55 -5.01 10.49
N TYR A 405 -5.94 -4.14 9.68
CA TYR A 405 -5.51 -4.41 8.32
C TYR A 405 -4.06 -3.94 8.12
N PRO A 406 -3.03 -4.77 8.41
CA PRO A 406 -1.63 -4.35 8.35
C PRO A 406 -1.18 -3.77 7.02
N VAL A 407 -1.78 -4.21 5.90
CA VAL A 407 -1.55 -3.60 4.57
C VAL A 407 -1.79 -2.09 4.55
N ILE A 408 -2.67 -1.55 5.41
CA ILE A 408 -2.93 -0.11 5.49
C ILE A 408 -1.65 0.67 5.87
N LYS A 409 -0.69 0.08 6.61
CA LYS A 409 0.59 0.73 6.96
C LYS A 409 1.35 1.22 5.72
N VAL A 410 1.24 0.52 4.60
CA VAL A 410 1.88 0.87 3.32
C VAL A 410 0.94 1.54 2.32
N LEU A 411 -0.35 1.67 2.64
CA LEU A 411 -1.34 2.39 1.82
C LEU A 411 -1.56 3.83 2.28
N VAL A 412 -1.25 4.17 3.53
CA VAL A 412 -1.42 5.53 4.05
C VAL A 412 -0.24 6.41 3.58
N PRO A 413 -0.50 7.55 2.92
CA PRO A 413 0.57 8.37 2.37
C PRO A 413 1.33 9.11 3.48
N GLN A 414 2.65 9.18 3.36
CA GLN A 414 3.51 9.91 4.29
C GLN A 414 4.07 11.13 3.56
N HIS A 415 3.38 12.28 3.61
CA HIS A 415 3.89 13.50 2.98
C HIS A 415 5.02 14.11 3.80
N PHE A 416 4.84 14.24 5.12
CA PHE A 416 5.88 14.71 6.05
C PHE A 416 6.85 13.58 6.44
N ILE A 417 7.74 13.23 5.51
CA ILE A 417 8.84 12.30 5.75
C ILE A 417 10.13 12.82 5.11
N ASN A 418 11.23 12.73 5.85
CA ASN A 418 12.56 13.11 5.37
C ASN A 418 12.89 12.40 4.04
N GLY A 419 13.44 13.16 3.09
CA GLY A 419 13.83 12.65 1.78
C GLY A 419 12.71 12.54 0.74
N TYR A 420 11.43 12.73 1.13
CA TYR A 420 10.31 12.88 0.20
C TYR A 420 9.81 14.32 0.19
N ASP A 421 9.44 14.82 -0.98
CA ASP A 421 9.05 16.22 -1.20
C ASP A 421 7.57 16.51 -0.85
N GLY A 422 6.85 15.52 -0.31
CA GLY A 422 5.43 15.65 0.03
C GLY A 422 5.14 16.77 1.03
N GLY A 423 5.96 16.91 2.07
CA GLY A 423 5.71 17.84 3.16
C GLY A 423 5.85 19.31 2.73
N ARG A 424 6.83 19.60 1.85
CA ARG A 424 6.93 20.92 1.21
C ARG A 424 5.64 21.25 0.46
N TYR A 425 5.21 20.38 -0.46
CA TYR A 425 4.01 20.66 -1.23
C TYR A 425 2.75 20.70 -0.37
N THR A 426 2.72 19.99 0.75
CA THR A 426 1.61 20.08 1.69
C THR A 426 1.56 21.48 2.30
N LEU A 427 2.70 22.03 2.73
CA LEU A 427 2.81 23.41 3.23
C LEU A 427 2.43 24.43 2.15
N MET A 428 2.94 24.28 0.93
CA MET A 428 2.64 25.20 -0.18
C MET A 428 1.16 25.18 -0.56
N HIS A 429 0.54 24.00 -0.56
CA HIS A 429 -0.89 23.86 -0.78
C HIS A 429 -1.75 24.48 0.35
N GLN A 430 -1.18 24.67 1.54
CA GLN A 430 -1.84 25.38 2.65
C GLN A 430 -1.47 26.88 2.74
N GLY A 431 -0.73 27.41 1.77
CA GLY A 431 -0.47 28.86 1.65
C GLY A 431 0.94 29.31 2.02
N LEU A 432 1.91 28.39 2.21
CA LEU A 432 3.32 28.78 2.37
C LEU A 432 3.96 29.08 1.01
N ASP A 433 4.40 30.31 0.80
CA ASP A 433 4.86 30.77 -0.52
C ASP A 433 6.23 30.19 -0.93
N TYR A 434 6.26 29.58 -2.12
CA TYR A 434 7.46 29.24 -2.89
C TYR A 434 8.70 28.85 -2.08
N VAL A 435 8.60 27.66 -1.49
CA VAL A 435 9.66 27.11 -0.65
C VAL A 435 10.53 26.14 -1.46
N GLU A 436 11.84 26.24 -1.31
CA GLU A 436 12.81 25.27 -1.80
C GLU A 436 12.92 24.09 -0.83
N TYR A 437 12.94 22.89 -1.39
CA TYR A 437 13.23 21.67 -0.63
C TYR A 437 14.66 21.22 -0.94
N PRO A 438 15.57 21.21 0.06
CA PRO A 438 16.96 20.85 -0.17
C PRO A 438 17.11 19.37 -0.53
N THR A 439 18.22 19.04 -1.17
CA THR A 439 18.54 17.63 -1.50
C THR A 439 18.67 16.77 -0.24
N PRO A 440 18.43 15.45 -0.29
CA PRO A 440 18.55 14.58 0.88
C PRO A 440 19.92 14.63 1.57
N SER A 441 21.00 14.80 0.80
CA SER A 441 22.38 14.94 1.33
C SER A 441 22.63 16.28 2.04
N GLU A 442 21.82 17.29 1.74
CA GLU A 442 21.85 18.57 2.41
C GLU A 442 20.95 18.57 3.64
N GLN A 443 19.77 17.92 3.57
CA GLN A 443 18.87 17.73 4.70
C GLN A 443 19.59 17.06 5.89
N SER A 444 20.43 16.05 5.63
CA SER A 444 21.16 15.36 6.70
C SER A 444 22.09 16.28 7.49
N LYS A 445 22.70 17.29 6.85
CA LYS A 445 23.59 18.26 7.52
C LYS A 445 22.86 19.09 8.56
N TYR A 446 21.56 19.34 8.37
CA TYR A 446 20.76 20.10 9.32
C TYR A 446 20.56 19.35 10.64
N ARG A 447 20.64 18.02 10.68
CA ARG A 447 20.63 17.25 11.95
C ARG A 447 21.82 17.62 12.82
N ASP A 448 23.00 17.74 12.22
CA ASP A 448 24.22 18.10 12.93
C ASP A 448 24.17 19.56 13.40
N ILE A 449 23.66 20.45 12.55
CA ILE A 449 23.55 21.89 12.86
C ILE A 449 22.60 22.16 14.05
N ILE A 450 21.49 21.42 14.14
CA ILE A 450 20.54 21.58 15.25
C ILE A 450 20.93 20.73 16.48
N SER A 451 21.97 19.89 16.36
CA SER A 451 22.41 19.05 17.48
C SER A 451 22.94 19.92 18.63
N GLY A 452 22.40 19.72 19.83
CA GLY A 452 22.75 20.51 21.01
C GLY A 452 22.22 21.96 21.01
N ARG A 453 21.49 22.39 19.97
CA ARG A 453 20.84 23.70 19.95
C ARG A 453 19.45 23.61 20.59
N LYS A 454 19.04 24.68 21.29
CA LYS A 454 17.67 24.84 21.76
C LYS A 454 16.74 25.15 20.58
N ASP A 455 15.56 24.55 20.57
CA ASP A 455 14.49 24.86 19.61
C ASP A 455 14.03 26.31 19.71
N ASP A 456 13.68 26.90 18.57
CA ASP A 456 13.04 28.21 18.51
C ASP A 456 11.53 28.09 18.84
N PHE A 457 10.96 26.91 18.59
CA PHE A 457 9.62 26.52 19.04
C PHE A 457 9.50 25.00 19.12
N SER A 458 8.76 24.47 20.09
CA SER A 458 8.40 23.06 20.15
C SER A 458 6.99 22.83 20.70
N ASN A 459 6.34 21.80 20.17
CA ASN A 459 5.05 21.32 20.64
C ASN A 459 5.03 19.80 20.74
N ASN A 460 3.84 19.22 20.91
CA ASN A 460 3.62 17.79 21.08
C ASN A 460 3.82 16.94 19.80
N LEU A 461 4.01 17.57 18.63
CA LEU A 461 4.15 16.90 17.34
C LEU A 461 5.51 17.16 16.68
N TYR A 462 6.06 18.36 16.81
CA TYR A 462 7.30 18.75 16.15
C TYR A 462 8.01 19.90 16.89
N SER A 463 9.24 20.14 16.49
CA SER A 463 10.04 21.32 16.85
C SER A 463 10.44 22.10 15.59
N ILE A 464 10.71 23.40 15.75
CA ILE A 464 11.16 24.32 14.71
C ILE A 464 12.52 24.89 15.14
N TYR A 465 13.47 24.87 14.20
CA TYR A 465 14.75 25.55 14.31
C TYR A 465 14.93 26.50 13.13
N LEU A 466 15.29 27.75 13.41
CA LEU A 466 15.57 28.78 12.43
C LEU A 466 17.08 28.88 12.24
N VAL A 467 17.55 28.51 11.05
CA VAL A 467 18.97 28.42 10.72
C VAL A 467 19.23 29.20 9.43
N ASN A 468 19.87 30.37 9.52
CA ASN A 468 20.31 31.16 8.35
C ASN A 468 19.23 31.31 7.26
N GLY A 469 18.02 31.74 7.62
CA GLY A 469 16.91 31.88 6.66
C GLY A 469 16.26 30.56 6.22
N THR A 470 16.56 29.44 6.89
CA THR A 470 15.94 28.13 6.69
C THR A 470 15.09 27.75 7.89
N ALA A 471 13.86 27.29 7.66
CA ALA A 471 13.00 26.72 8.68
C ALA A 471 13.18 25.19 8.71
N VAL A 472 13.77 24.66 9.77
CA VAL A 472 13.93 23.22 9.97
C VAL A 472 12.79 22.72 10.85
N ILE A 473 11.91 21.90 10.26
CA ILE A 473 10.81 21.24 10.95
C ILE A 473 11.26 19.83 11.33
N ASP A 474 11.39 19.58 12.62
CA ASP A 474 11.88 18.32 13.17
C ASP A 474 10.74 17.55 13.84
N PHE A 475 10.41 16.37 13.30
CA PHE A 475 9.43 15.44 13.88
C PHE A 475 10.05 14.39 14.81
N GLU A 476 11.39 14.36 14.94
CA GLU A 476 12.09 13.41 15.79
C GLU A 476 12.18 13.90 17.23
N LYS A 477 12.38 15.21 17.38
CA LYS A 477 12.39 15.91 18.66
C LYS A 477 11.13 16.74 18.82
N THR A 478 10.51 16.62 19.98
CA THR A 478 9.29 17.31 20.37
C THR A 478 9.47 17.96 21.72
N LYS A 479 8.47 18.71 22.16
CA LYS A 479 8.42 19.27 23.52
C LYS A 479 8.53 18.18 24.61
N TYR A 480 8.10 16.96 24.33
CA TYR A 480 8.24 15.86 25.29
C TYR A 480 9.69 15.45 25.51
N ASP A 481 10.55 15.53 24.49
CA ASP A 481 11.97 15.22 24.65
C ASP A 481 12.65 16.26 25.56
N ASN A 482 12.26 17.54 25.45
CA ASN A 482 12.68 18.58 26.38
C ASN A 482 12.17 18.34 27.81
N ILE A 483 10.89 17.99 27.97
CA ILE A 483 10.32 17.64 29.29
C ILE A 483 11.09 16.45 29.89
N ASN A 484 11.26 15.37 29.13
CA ASN A 484 11.97 14.16 29.56
C ASN A 484 13.41 14.49 30.00
N SER A 485 14.14 15.33 29.26
CA SER A 485 15.52 15.73 29.60
C SER A 485 15.64 16.50 30.93
N SER A 486 14.56 17.13 31.38
CA SER A 486 14.50 17.85 32.66
C SER A 486 14.07 16.98 33.84
N MET A 487 13.65 15.74 33.58
CA MET A 487 13.15 14.79 34.58
C MET A 487 14.25 13.86 35.09
N LEU A 488 13.97 13.12 36.16
CA LEU A 488 14.90 12.13 36.70
C LEU A 488 14.91 10.88 35.82
N SER A 489 16.10 10.45 35.40
CA SER A 489 16.27 9.19 34.68
C SER A 489 16.17 7.98 35.64
N TYR A 490 15.58 6.89 35.17
CA TYR A 490 15.54 5.63 35.91
C TYR A 490 16.03 4.48 35.01
N ASN A 491 16.83 3.56 35.55
CA ASN A 491 17.41 2.46 34.78
C ASN A 491 16.82 1.13 35.25
N TYR A 492 15.96 0.54 34.43
CA TYR A 492 15.44 -0.80 34.67
C TYR A 492 16.50 -1.87 34.36
N LYS A 493 16.47 -2.98 35.11
CA LYS A 493 17.27 -4.16 34.75
C LYS A 493 16.77 -4.85 33.47
N ASN A 494 15.48 -4.70 33.20
CA ASN A 494 14.84 -5.25 32.02
C ASN A 494 15.25 -4.46 30.77
N LYS A 495 15.99 -5.12 29.86
CA LYS A 495 16.48 -4.52 28.61
C LYS A 495 15.38 -4.16 27.62
N ASP A 496 14.17 -4.70 27.83
CA ASP A 496 13.01 -4.36 27.03
C ASP A 496 12.38 -3.01 27.43
N ILE A 497 12.85 -2.36 28.51
CA ILE A 497 12.45 -1.00 28.88
C ILE A 497 13.66 -0.08 28.81
N ASN A 498 13.56 0.99 28.02
CA ASN A 498 14.61 1.99 27.86
C ASN A 498 14.01 3.41 27.91
N ASP A 499 14.87 4.42 27.94
CA ASP A 499 14.51 5.85 27.95
C ASP A 499 13.46 6.20 29.02
N VAL A 500 13.70 5.75 30.27
CA VAL A 500 12.76 5.99 31.36
C VAL A 500 13.07 7.28 32.09
N TYR A 501 12.03 8.11 32.19
CA TYR A 501 12.06 9.38 32.91
C TYR A 501 10.84 9.51 33.80
N TYR A 502 11.01 10.04 35.01
CA TYR A 502 9.90 10.29 35.92
C TYR A 502 10.06 11.63 36.66
N GLY A 503 8.93 12.20 37.03
CA GLY A 503 8.83 13.40 37.83
C GLY A 503 7.67 13.29 38.82
N SER A 504 7.35 14.39 39.51
CA SER A 504 6.29 14.41 40.51
C SER A 504 4.93 14.00 39.94
N ASN A 505 4.63 14.42 38.71
CA ASN A 505 3.33 14.26 38.03
C ASN A 505 3.44 13.58 36.66
N TYR A 506 4.58 12.95 36.34
CA TYR A 506 4.90 12.50 34.99
C TYR A 506 5.71 11.22 34.97
N PHE A 507 5.42 10.34 34.01
CA PHE A 507 6.24 9.17 33.69
C PHE A 507 6.33 8.98 32.17
N HIS A 508 7.52 8.63 31.70
CA HIS A 508 7.82 8.22 30.34
C HIS A 508 8.67 6.97 30.35
N ALA A 509 8.34 6.00 29.49
CA ALA A 509 9.19 4.83 29.24
C ALA A 509 8.97 4.31 27.83
N CYS A 510 10.02 3.82 27.17
CA CYS A 510 9.92 3.13 25.89
C CYS A 510 10.07 1.62 26.09
N VAL A 511 9.05 0.88 25.66
CA VAL A 511 8.98 -0.59 25.79
C VAL A 511 9.24 -1.24 24.44
N SER A 512 10.09 -2.27 24.39
CA SER A 512 10.41 -2.99 23.16
C SER A 512 9.17 -3.61 22.52
N ASN A 513 9.03 -3.45 21.20
CA ASN A 513 7.95 -4.09 20.45
C ASN A 513 8.15 -5.61 20.28
N SER A 514 9.36 -6.12 20.58
CA SER A 514 9.68 -7.56 20.57
C SER A 514 9.40 -8.26 21.91
N LEU A 515 8.82 -7.56 22.88
CA LEU A 515 8.47 -8.09 24.19
C LEU A 515 7.55 -9.32 24.07
N SER A 516 7.78 -10.34 24.90
CA SER A 516 6.96 -11.55 24.94
C SER A 516 6.40 -11.78 26.35
N PRO A 517 5.07 -11.82 26.54
CA PRO A 517 4.02 -11.71 25.53
C PRO A 517 3.90 -10.31 24.94
N THR A 518 3.52 -10.22 23.65
CA THR A 518 3.45 -8.96 22.91
C THR A 518 2.46 -7.96 23.50
N LEU A 519 2.80 -6.67 23.41
CA LEU A 519 1.90 -5.58 23.76
C LEU A 519 0.63 -5.64 22.90
N LYS A 520 -0.51 -5.39 23.54
CA LYS A 520 -1.85 -5.30 22.96
C LYS A 520 -2.36 -3.87 23.10
N ILE A 521 -3.39 -3.58 22.32
CA ILE A 521 -4.11 -2.31 22.36
C ILE A 521 -5.04 -2.32 23.58
N HIS A 522 -5.27 -1.15 24.19
CA HIS A 522 -6.11 -0.97 25.37
C HIS A 522 -5.64 -1.73 26.61
N GLU A 523 -4.34 -1.97 26.72
CA GLU A 523 -3.76 -2.47 27.96
C GLU A 523 -3.69 -1.38 29.03
N TRP A 524 -3.89 -1.82 30.27
CA TRP A 524 -3.71 -0.99 31.44
C TRP A 524 -2.35 -1.28 32.07
N TYR A 525 -1.64 -0.21 32.33
CA TYR A 525 -0.30 -0.23 32.91
C TYR A 525 -0.38 0.19 34.36
N TYR A 526 0.42 -0.44 35.21
CA TYR A 526 0.61 -0.05 36.60
C TYR A 526 2.04 0.44 36.82
N LEU A 527 2.17 1.42 37.70
CA LEU A 527 3.43 1.95 38.22
C LEU A 527 3.34 1.96 39.74
N LEU A 528 4.23 1.23 40.41
CA LEU A 528 4.35 1.27 41.87
C LEU A 528 5.67 1.97 42.23
N PHE A 529 5.56 3.14 42.84
CA PHE A 529 6.70 3.86 43.38
C PHE A 529 6.91 3.41 44.82
N HIS A 530 7.99 2.66 45.04
CA HIS A 530 8.42 2.23 46.37
C HIS A 530 9.26 3.34 46.98
N MET A 531 8.82 3.88 48.12
CA MET A 531 9.41 5.04 48.77
C MET A 531 10.34 4.60 49.90
N LYS A 532 11.40 5.37 50.20
CA LYS A 532 12.40 5.02 51.25
C LYS A 532 11.80 4.94 52.67
N ASN A 533 10.61 5.51 52.87
CA ASN A 533 9.85 5.44 54.12
C ASN A 533 8.97 4.19 54.23
N GLY A 534 8.96 3.31 53.22
CA GLY A 534 8.14 2.09 53.15
C GLY A 534 6.74 2.28 52.56
N GLU A 535 6.38 3.49 52.14
CA GLU A 535 5.12 3.76 51.45
C GLU A 535 5.18 3.31 49.98
N VAL A 536 4.05 2.85 49.43
CA VAL A 536 3.94 2.49 48.02
C VAL A 536 2.86 3.33 47.35
N SER A 537 3.26 4.16 46.40
CA SER A 537 2.33 4.98 45.62
C SER A 537 2.02 4.29 44.28
N ASN A 538 0.75 3.96 44.05
CA ASN A 538 0.29 3.33 42.82
C ASN A 538 -0.24 4.36 41.82
N ARG A 539 0.17 4.26 40.56
CA ARG A 539 -0.43 4.94 39.42
C ARG A 539 -0.84 3.92 38.38
N SER A 540 -2.02 4.08 37.81
CA SER A 540 -2.51 3.22 36.74
C SER A 540 -2.99 4.07 35.57
N PHE A 541 -2.67 3.65 34.35
CA PHE A 541 -3.05 4.39 33.15
C PHE A 541 -3.26 3.44 31.98
N SER A 542 -4.08 3.85 31.02
CA SER A 542 -4.20 3.16 29.73
C SER A 542 -3.72 4.08 28.63
N VAL A 543 -3.05 3.49 27.63
CA VAL A 543 -2.65 4.23 26.44
C VAL A 543 -3.50 3.73 25.27
N PRO A 544 -4.34 4.59 24.67
CA PRO A 544 -5.25 4.17 23.61
C PRO A 544 -4.54 3.86 22.27
N TYR A 545 -3.29 4.28 22.11
CA TYR A 545 -2.48 4.07 20.90
C TYR A 545 -1.00 3.87 21.26
N GLY A 546 -0.30 3.00 20.55
CA GLY A 546 1.16 2.90 20.65
C GLY A 546 1.80 3.90 19.71
N VAL A 547 2.73 4.73 20.19
CA VAL A 547 3.65 5.45 19.29
C VAL A 547 4.72 4.46 18.88
N GLU A 548 4.55 3.81 17.73
CA GLU A 548 5.61 2.99 17.13
C GLU A 548 6.79 3.90 16.75
N ARG A 549 7.85 3.93 17.55
CA ARG A 549 9.21 4.21 17.04
C ARG A 549 9.77 2.86 16.59
N ASN A 550 10.61 2.84 15.56
CA ASN A 550 10.93 1.66 14.72
C ASN A 550 11.24 0.32 15.43
N ASN A 551 11.50 0.26 16.74
CA ASN A 551 11.62 -0.97 17.54
C ASN A 551 10.94 -0.94 18.93
N SER A 552 10.32 0.17 19.35
CA SER A 552 9.76 0.35 20.69
C SER A 552 8.51 1.24 20.69
N THR A 553 7.63 1.01 21.65
CA THR A 553 6.45 1.83 21.94
C THR A 553 6.75 2.71 23.15
N CYS A 554 6.78 4.03 22.95
CA CYS A 554 6.97 4.97 24.04
C CYS A 554 5.63 5.35 24.67
N LEU A 555 5.55 5.20 25.99
CA LEU A 555 4.38 5.39 26.83
C LEU A 555 4.59 6.65 27.68
N VAL A 556 3.54 7.45 27.78
CA VAL A 556 3.53 8.68 28.59
C VAL A 556 2.31 8.66 29.49
N SER A 557 2.50 8.96 30.77
CA SER A 557 1.45 9.12 31.75
C SER A 557 1.62 10.41 32.54
N GLN A 558 0.50 11.06 32.84
CA GLN A 558 0.41 12.24 33.69
C GLN A 558 -0.69 12.05 34.73
N TRP A 559 -0.46 12.56 35.93
CA TRP A 559 -1.41 12.48 37.03
C TRP A 559 -1.44 13.77 37.85
N ASN A 560 -2.54 14.01 38.56
CA ASN A 560 -2.72 15.23 39.35
C ASN A 560 -2.00 15.17 40.70
N ASP A 561 -2.04 14.01 41.37
CA ASP A 561 -1.52 13.85 42.74
C ASP A 561 -0.01 13.59 42.74
N SER A 562 0.76 14.57 43.21
CA SER A 562 2.22 14.53 43.14
C SER A 562 2.87 13.46 44.00
N ILE A 563 3.96 12.89 43.47
CA ILE A 563 4.85 11.98 44.19
C ILE A 563 6.10 12.77 44.63
N ASP A 564 6.59 12.52 45.85
CA ASP A 564 7.85 13.07 46.33
C ASP A 564 9.03 12.33 45.68
N VAL A 565 9.51 12.88 44.57
CA VAL A 565 10.58 12.28 43.76
C VAL A 565 11.88 12.04 44.52
N ASN A 566 12.19 12.81 45.57
CA ASN A 566 13.43 12.65 46.34
C ASN A 566 13.41 11.41 47.25
N ASN A 567 12.20 10.93 47.54
CA ASN A 567 11.95 9.82 48.44
C ASN A 567 11.66 8.50 47.70
N VAL A 568 11.73 8.49 46.36
CA VAL A 568 11.61 7.25 45.55
C VAL A 568 12.86 6.38 45.73
N GLU A 569 12.66 5.10 46.05
CA GLU A 569 13.70 4.07 46.13
C GLU A 569 13.75 3.21 44.87
N SER A 570 12.60 2.71 44.40
CA SER A 570 12.49 1.95 43.15
C SER A 570 11.11 2.14 42.50
N ILE A 571 11.02 1.86 41.19
CA ILE A 571 9.79 1.98 40.42
C ILE A 571 9.49 0.62 39.79
N GLU A 572 8.40 -0.01 40.20
CA GLU A 572 7.89 -1.22 39.54
C GLU A 572 6.97 -0.82 38.40
N PHE A 573 7.21 -1.39 37.22
CA PHE A 573 6.39 -1.12 36.03
C PHE A 573 5.87 -2.42 35.45
N GLY A 574 4.60 -2.46 35.10
CA GLY A 574 4.02 -3.63 34.47
C GLY A 574 2.65 -3.40 33.88
N ILE A 575 2.05 -4.50 33.47
CA ILE A 575 0.80 -4.53 32.71
C ILE A 575 -0.19 -5.45 33.42
N TYR A 576 -1.42 -5.00 33.56
CA TYR A 576 -2.49 -5.78 34.16
C TYR A 576 -3.73 -5.86 33.25
N ASN A 577 -4.46 -6.96 33.38
CA ASN A 577 -5.76 -7.10 32.74
C ASN A 577 -6.80 -6.37 33.59
N ILE A 578 -7.47 -5.36 33.03
CA ILE A 578 -8.46 -4.55 33.76
C ILE A 578 -9.70 -5.36 34.19
N ASP A 579 -10.10 -6.37 33.40
CA ASP A 579 -11.28 -7.18 33.68
C ASP A 579 -11.05 -8.18 34.81
N THR A 580 -9.81 -8.66 34.96
CA THR A 580 -9.46 -9.65 36.00
C THR A 580 -8.67 -9.05 37.16
N VAL A 581 -8.11 -7.84 37.00
CA VAL A 581 -7.18 -7.17 37.93
C VAL A 581 -5.96 -8.06 38.25
N ILE A 582 -5.59 -8.95 37.33
CA ILE A 582 -4.43 -9.83 37.46
C ILE A 582 -3.26 -9.24 36.67
N ARG A 583 -2.06 -9.26 37.28
CA ARG A 583 -0.80 -8.92 36.61
C ARG A 583 -0.62 -9.84 35.41
N ARG A 584 -0.62 -9.25 34.22
CA ARG A 584 -0.39 -9.96 32.97
C ARG A 584 1.10 -10.08 32.69
N LEU A 585 1.85 -9.02 32.95
CA LEU A 585 3.28 -8.97 32.72
C LEU A 585 3.93 -8.00 33.71
N ASP A 586 4.93 -8.48 34.44
CA ASP A 586 5.78 -7.64 35.27
C ASP A 586 7.03 -7.29 34.46
N LEU A 587 7.29 -6.01 34.26
CA LEU A 587 8.45 -5.55 33.52
C LEU A 587 9.64 -5.28 34.44
N GLY A 588 9.48 -5.43 35.75
CA GLY A 588 10.52 -5.38 36.77
C GLY A 588 10.69 -4.01 37.42
N ASN A 589 11.78 -3.90 38.18
CA ASN A 589 12.28 -2.69 38.85
C ASN A 589 13.63 -2.25 38.27
#